data_AF-A0A7W1C5G5-F1
#
_entry.id   AF-A0A7W1C5G5-F1
#
_cell.length_a   1.000
_cell.length_b   1.000
_cell.length_c   1.000
_cell.angle_alpha   90.00
_cell.angle_beta   90.00
_cell.angle_gamma   90.00
#
_symmetry.space_group_name_H-M   'P 1'
#
loop_
_entity.id
_entity.type
_entity.pdbx_description
1 polymer ?
#
loop_
_entity_poly.entity_id
_entity_poly.type
_entity_poly.pdbx_seq_one_letter_code
_entity_poly.pdbx_strand_id
1 'polypeptide(L)'
;MKKGALVALFASLVAIGVAYASAIASRGTATWSPWVMAIATSVAMVATMALGAARADRPNAGLGKLVVPFAAVLLIMVGAFAAALFLPAAGEPLLLGLPRRAAIVLYGIGVLPVFILPLAYALTFDELTLTEEDLTRVREAAATDEEDR
;
A
#
# COMPACT_ATOMS: atom_id res chain seq x y z
N MET A 1 -5.53 16.35 -6.44
CA MET A 1 -5.28 14.95 -6.04
C MET A 1 -6.23 14.42 -4.96
N LYS A 2 -6.47 15.16 -3.88
CA LYS A 2 -7.47 14.81 -2.85
C LYS A 2 -8.85 14.42 -3.43
N LYS A 3 -9.35 15.16 -4.43
CA LYS A 3 -10.60 14.85 -5.15
C LYS A 3 -10.55 13.47 -5.85
N GLY A 4 -9.44 13.15 -6.54
CA GLY A 4 -9.29 11.87 -7.25
C GLY A 4 -9.24 10.68 -6.28
N ALA A 5 -8.51 10.81 -5.17
CA ALA A 5 -8.46 9.77 -4.14
C ALA A 5 -9.81 9.59 -3.43
N LEU A 6 -10.56 10.67 -3.19
CA LEU A 6 -11.93 10.58 -2.66
C LEU A 6 -12.88 9.87 -3.64
N VAL A 7 -12.82 10.20 -4.92
CA VAL A 7 -13.64 9.54 -5.96
C VAL A 7 -13.28 8.06 -6.05
N ALA A 8 -11.98 7.72 -6.07
CA ALA A 8 -11.52 6.34 -6.11
C ALA A 8 -11.97 5.55 -4.88
N LEU A 9 -11.87 6.14 -3.67
CA LEU A 9 -12.35 5.52 -2.44
C LEU A 9 -13.86 5.29 -2.49
N PHE A 10 -14.64 6.31 -2.85
CA PHE A 10 -16.10 6.20 -2.93
C PHE A 10 -16.54 5.16 -3.96
N ALA A 11 -15.96 5.19 -5.17
CA ALA A 11 -16.22 4.19 -6.21
C ALA A 11 -15.87 2.77 -5.74
N SER A 12 -14.77 2.61 -5.00
CA SER A 12 -14.36 1.32 -4.45
C SER A 12 -15.35 0.82 -3.39
N LEU A 13 -15.83 1.69 -2.49
CA LEU A 13 -16.84 1.32 -1.49
C LEU A 13 -18.15 0.89 -2.14
N VAL A 14 -18.59 1.59 -3.19
CA VAL A 14 -19.76 1.20 -3.97
C VAL A 14 -19.53 -0.16 -4.64
N ALA A 15 -18.38 -0.37 -5.28
CA ALA A 15 -18.03 -1.62 -5.93
C ALA A 15 -17.98 -2.82 -4.95
N ILE A 16 -17.43 -2.62 -3.75
CA ILE A 16 -17.46 -3.59 -2.65
C ILE A 16 -18.90 -3.91 -2.27
N GLY A 17 -19.75 -2.89 -2.10
CA GLY A 17 -21.17 -3.06 -1.79
C GLY A 17 -21.91 -3.86 -2.87
N VAL A 18 -21.65 -3.57 -4.14
CA VAL A 18 -22.24 -4.31 -5.29
C VAL A 18 -21.76 -5.76 -5.32
N ALA A 19 -20.46 -6.00 -5.16
CA ALA A 19 -19.91 -7.35 -5.11
C ALA A 19 -20.52 -8.15 -3.96
N TYR A 20 -20.64 -7.56 -2.78
CA TYR A 20 -21.27 -8.19 -1.62
C TYR A 20 -22.77 -8.47 -1.83
N ALA A 21 -23.52 -7.48 -2.31
CA ALA A 21 -24.94 -7.62 -2.62
C ALA A 21 -25.20 -8.72 -3.66
N SER A 22 -24.31 -8.87 -4.66
CA SER A 22 -24.43 -9.91 -5.67
C SER A 22 -24.33 -11.33 -5.08
N ALA A 23 -23.52 -11.53 -4.04
CA ALA A 23 -23.39 -12.82 -3.38
C ALA A 23 -24.69 -13.22 -2.64
N ILE A 24 -25.41 -12.24 -2.09
CA ILE A 24 -26.70 -12.45 -1.44
C ILE A 24 -27.78 -12.74 -2.48
N ALA A 25 -27.85 -11.93 -3.53
CA ALA A 25 -28.91 -12.01 -4.54
C ALA A 25 -28.85 -13.31 -5.36
N SER A 26 -27.66 -13.83 -5.67
CA SER A 26 -27.50 -14.96 -6.58
C SER A 26 -27.55 -16.35 -5.92
N ARG A 27 -27.80 -16.45 -4.60
CA ARG A 27 -27.76 -17.71 -3.81
C ARG A 27 -26.45 -18.51 -4.00
N GLY A 28 -25.39 -17.82 -4.40
CA GLY A 28 -24.08 -18.33 -4.77
C GLY A 28 -23.15 -17.16 -5.05
N THR A 29 -21.90 -17.42 -5.42
CA THR A 29 -20.96 -16.35 -5.78
C THR A 29 -20.82 -16.27 -7.29
N ALA A 30 -21.36 -15.20 -7.88
CA ALA A 30 -21.08 -14.89 -9.28
C ALA A 30 -19.56 -14.79 -9.51
N THR A 31 -19.05 -15.35 -10.61
CA THR A 31 -17.61 -15.50 -10.86
C THR A 31 -16.86 -14.17 -10.91
N TRP A 32 -17.53 -13.07 -11.26
CA TRP A 32 -16.96 -11.72 -11.31
C TRP A 32 -16.88 -11.05 -9.92
N SER A 33 -17.71 -11.45 -8.96
CA SER A 33 -17.84 -10.77 -7.66
C SER A 33 -16.54 -10.80 -6.84
N PRO A 34 -15.82 -11.93 -6.72
CA PRO A 34 -14.53 -11.96 -6.03
C PRO A 34 -13.47 -11.06 -6.68
N TRP A 35 -13.48 -10.91 -8.01
CA TRP A 35 -12.56 -10.03 -8.73
C TRP A 35 -12.83 -8.56 -8.43
N VAL A 36 -14.11 -8.16 -8.45
CA VAL A 36 -14.51 -6.80 -8.07
C VAL A 36 -14.13 -6.52 -6.62
N MET A 37 -14.36 -7.47 -5.72
CA MET A 37 -13.99 -7.33 -4.30
C MET A 37 -12.47 -7.14 -4.13
N ALA A 38 -11.66 -7.98 -4.78
CA ALA A 38 -10.21 -7.91 -4.74
C ALA A 38 -9.67 -6.56 -5.23
N ILE A 39 -10.11 -6.12 -6.41
CA ILE A 39 -9.65 -4.87 -7.01
C ILE A 39 -10.12 -3.67 -6.18
N ALA A 40 -11.41 -3.62 -5.84
CA ALA A 40 -11.98 -2.49 -5.11
C ALA A 40 -11.37 -2.34 -3.71
N THR A 41 -11.13 -3.44 -2.98
CA THR A 41 -10.47 -3.39 -1.67
C THR A 41 -9.04 -2.88 -1.78
N SER A 42 -8.30 -3.34 -2.79
CA SER A 42 -6.92 -2.90 -3.05
C SER A 42 -6.87 -1.40 -3.39
N VAL A 43 -7.78 -0.93 -4.26
CA VAL A 43 -7.89 0.49 -4.63
C VAL A 43 -8.33 1.33 -3.43
N ALA A 44 -9.30 0.89 -2.63
CA ALA A 44 -9.75 1.59 -1.42
C ALA A 44 -8.60 1.80 -0.43
N MET A 45 -7.77 0.78 -0.22
CA MET A 45 -6.60 0.89 0.67
C MET A 45 -5.61 1.94 0.17
N VAL A 46 -5.22 1.87 -1.10
CA VAL A 46 -4.27 2.82 -1.70
C VAL A 46 -4.84 4.25 -1.78
N ALA A 47 -6.13 4.39 -2.07
CA ALA A 47 -6.83 5.67 -2.01
C ALA A 47 -6.82 6.27 -0.59
N THR A 48 -6.99 5.43 0.44
CA THR A 48 -6.91 5.86 1.84
C THR A 48 -5.49 6.29 2.20
N MET A 49 -4.46 5.54 1.79
CA MET A 49 -3.06 5.95 1.95
C MET A 49 -2.78 7.28 1.26
N ALA A 50 -3.29 7.48 0.04
CA ALA A 50 -3.16 8.72 -0.70
C ALA A 50 -3.89 9.90 -0.03
N LEU A 51 -5.05 9.68 0.57
CA LEU A 51 -5.75 10.69 1.36
C LEU A 51 -4.98 11.06 2.63
N GLY A 52 -4.34 10.08 3.29
CA GLY A 52 -3.46 10.29 4.43
C GLY A 52 -2.22 11.11 4.05
N ALA A 53 -1.54 10.76 2.97
CA ALA A 53 -0.38 11.49 2.46
C ALA A 53 -0.75 12.93 2.04
N ALA A 54 -1.92 13.12 1.42
CA ALA A 54 -2.40 14.43 1.01
C ALA A 54 -2.80 15.37 2.17
N ARG A 55 -2.86 14.87 3.42
CA ARG A 55 -3.05 15.70 4.62
C ARG A 55 -1.76 16.40 5.07
N ALA A 56 -0.59 16.00 4.58
CA ALA A 56 0.68 16.64 4.91
C ALA A 56 0.83 17.98 4.16
N ASP A 57 0.33 19.06 4.76
CA ASP A 57 0.60 20.52 4.58
C ASP A 57 1.12 21.08 3.24
N ARG A 58 0.70 20.54 2.09
CA ARG A 58 0.92 21.19 0.79
C ARG A 58 -0.31 21.07 -0.12
N PRO A 59 -1.08 22.15 -0.32
CA PRO A 59 -2.35 22.12 -1.08
C PRO A 59 -2.21 21.70 -2.55
N ASN A 60 -0.99 21.70 -3.11
CA ASN A 60 -0.68 21.26 -4.47
C ASN A 60 0.50 20.27 -4.57
N ALA A 61 0.98 19.71 -3.45
CA ALA A 61 1.98 18.65 -3.56
C ALA A 61 1.32 17.39 -4.11
N GLY A 62 1.79 16.95 -5.28
CA GLY A 62 1.44 15.63 -5.75
C GLY A 62 1.97 14.54 -4.85
N LEU A 63 1.62 13.28 -5.15
CA LEU A 63 2.20 12.11 -4.46
C LEU A 63 3.73 12.06 -4.63
N GLY A 64 4.30 12.74 -5.63
CA GLY A 64 5.74 12.81 -5.84
C GLY A 64 6.36 11.41 -5.91
N LYS A 65 7.42 11.19 -5.13
CA LYS A 65 8.09 9.89 -5.04
C LYS A 65 7.23 8.80 -4.37
N LEU A 66 6.15 9.13 -3.67
CA LEU A 66 5.23 8.15 -3.05
C LEU A 66 4.33 7.43 -4.06
N VAL A 67 4.25 7.88 -5.31
CA VAL A 67 3.51 7.14 -6.35
C VAL A 67 4.07 5.73 -6.53
N VAL A 68 5.39 5.57 -6.46
CA VAL A 68 6.09 4.29 -6.64
C VAL A 68 5.70 3.27 -5.56
N PRO A 69 5.87 3.55 -4.24
CA PRO A 69 5.46 2.59 -3.22
C PRO A 69 3.95 2.32 -3.23
N PHE A 70 3.11 3.30 -3.56
CA PHE A 70 1.66 3.09 -3.63
C PHE A 70 1.25 2.21 -4.80
N ALA A 71 1.88 2.39 -5.97
CA ALA A 71 1.71 1.51 -7.11
C ALA A 71 2.21 0.10 -6.80
N ALA A 72 3.36 -0.04 -6.13
CA ALA A 72 3.89 -1.33 -5.71
C ALA A 72 2.90 -2.07 -4.79
N VAL A 73 2.38 -1.39 -3.76
CA VAL A 73 1.36 -1.96 -2.87
C VAL A 73 0.12 -2.38 -3.66
N LEU A 74 -0.39 -1.52 -4.56
CA LEU A 74 -1.55 -1.86 -5.39
C LEU A 74 -1.32 -3.14 -6.19
N LEU A 75 -0.19 -3.24 -6.87
CA LEU A 75 0.17 -4.39 -7.71
C LEU A 75 0.34 -5.66 -6.87
N ILE A 76 0.96 -5.56 -5.69
CA ILE A 76 1.11 -6.69 -4.78
C ILE A 76 -0.27 -7.16 -4.31
N MET A 77 -1.19 -6.26 -3.96
CA MET A 77 -2.53 -6.63 -3.51
C MET A 77 -3.36 -7.27 -4.61
N VAL A 78 -3.46 -6.60 -5.76
CA VAL A 78 -4.21 -7.15 -6.90
C VAL A 78 -3.61 -8.47 -7.36
N GLY A 79 -2.28 -8.58 -7.40
CA GLY A 79 -1.56 -9.79 -7.77
C GLY A 79 -1.78 -10.94 -6.78
N ALA A 80 -1.69 -10.69 -5.48
CA ALA A 80 -1.91 -11.70 -4.45
C ALA A 80 -3.36 -12.18 -4.42
N PHE A 81 -4.34 -11.26 -4.54
CA PHE A 81 -5.74 -11.65 -4.67
C PHE A 81 -6.00 -12.44 -5.96
N ALA A 82 -5.47 -12.00 -7.11
CA ALA A 82 -5.60 -12.73 -8.36
C ALA A 82 -5.03 -14.14 -8.26
N ALA A 83 -3.82 -14.28 -7.70
CA ALA A 83 -3.18 -15.56 -7.46
C ALA A 83 -4.06 -16.45 -6.56
N ALA A 84 -4.59 -15.91 -5.46
CA ALA A 84 -5.49 -16.65 -4.58
C ALA A 84 -6.79 -17.08 -5.28
N LEU A 85 -7.32 -16.28 -6.21
CA LEU A 85 -8.53 -16.61 -6.97
C LEU A 85 -8.31 -17.74 -7.98
N PHE A 86 -7.11 -17.88 -8.53
CA PHE A 86 -6.77 -18.99 -9.43
C PHE A 86 -6.53 -20.31 -8.70
N LEU A 87 -6.27 -20.27 -7.38
CA LEU A 87 -6.08 -21.49 -6.59
C LEU A 87 -7.43 -22.13 -6.21
N PRO A 88 -7.51 -23.48 -6.24
CA PRO A 88 -8.69 -24.21 -5.79
C PRO A 88 -9.02 -23.91 -4.31
N ALA A 89 -10.31 -23.93 -3.99
CA ALA A 89 -10.80 -23.56 -2.66
C ALA A 89 -10.44 -24.56 -1.56
N ALA A 90 -10.14 -25.83 -1.91
CA ALA A 90 -9.84 -26.89 -0.97
C ALA A 90 -8.90 -27.95 -1.58
N GLY A 91 -8.30 -28.78 -0.72
CA GLY A 91 -7.47 -29.92 -1.12
C GLY A 91 -6.03 -29.59 -1.49
N GLU A 92 -5.56 -28.37 -1.15
CA GLU A 92 -4.20 -27.96 -1.47
C GLU A 92 -3.16 -28.45 -0.46
N PRO A 93 -1.92 -28.73 -0.90
CA PRO A 93 -0.79 -28.95 -0.02
C PRO A 93 -0.59 -27.75 0.91
N LEU A 94 -0.14 -28.01 2.15
CA LEU A 94 0.16 -26.97 3.12
C LEU A 94 1.46 -26.26 2.77
N LEU A 95 1.47 -24.93 2.88
CA LEU A 95 2.63 -24.06 2.80
C LEU A 95 2.80 -23.37 4.15
N LEU A 96 3.88 -23.72 4.87
CA LEU A 96 4.14 -23.24 6.23
C LEU A 96 2.95 -23.47 7.20
N GLY A 97 2.27 -24.61 7.07
CA GLY A 97 1.14 -24.99 7.92
C GLY A 97 -0.22 -24.44 7.49
N LEU A 98 -0.32 -23.70 6.37
CA LEU A 98 -1.57 -23.15 5.84
C LEU A 98 -1.87 -23.67 4.43
N PRO A 99 -3.15 -23.86 4.03
CA PRO A 99 -3.49 -24.05 2.62
C PRO A 99 -2.88 -22.93 1.78
N ARG A 100 -2.35 -23.22 0.59
CA ARG A 100 -1.61 -22.24 -0.24
C ARG A 100 -2.42 -20.98 -0.50
N ARG A 101 -3.71 -21.10 -0.79
CA ARG A 101 -4.61 -19.93 -0.90
C ARG A 101 -4.57 -19.04 0.34
N ALA A 102 -4.66 -19.62 1.54
CA ALA A 102 -4.60 -18.88 2.80
C ALA A 102 -3.21 -18.28 3.03
N ALA A 103 -2.14 -18.99 2.69
CA ALA A 103 -0.77 -18.49 2.79
C ALA A 103 -0.55 -17.27 1.88
N ILE A 104 -1.06 -17.27 0.64
CA ILE A 104 -0.98 -16.12 -0.26
C ILE A 104 -1.72 -14.91 0.32
N VAL A 105 -2.92 -15.11 0.86
CA VAL A 105 -3.68 -14.02 1.50
C VAL A 105 -2.92 -13.51 2.72
N LEU A 106 -2.51 -14.39 3.63
CA LEU A 106 -1.90 -13.95 4.88
C LEU A 106 -0.53 -13.29 4.66
N TYR A 107 0.34 -13.93 3.88
CA TYR A 107 1.70 -13.44 3.67
C TYR A 107 1.79 -12.38 2.59
N GLY A 108 1.09 -12.57 1.46
CA GLY A 108 1.10 -11.64 0.34
C GLY A 108 0.26 -10.39 0.58
N ILE A 109 -0.92 -10.54 1.20
CA ILE A 109 -1.85 -9.42 1.45
C ILE A 109 -1.61 -8.79 2.82
N GLY A 110 -1.45 -9.61 3.87
CA GLY A 110 -1.26 -9.13 5.24
C GLY A 110 0.15 -8.63 5.54
N VAL A 111 1.17 -9.42 5.21
CA VAL A 111 2.54 -9.20 5.70
C VAL A 111 3.39 -8.37 4.73
N LEU A 112 3.39 -8.72 3.45
CA LEU A 112 4.30 -8.12 2.45
C LEU A 112 4.17 -6.58 2.31
N PRO A 113 2.96 -5.97 2.28
CA PRO A 113 2.83 -4.51 2.15
C PRO A 113 3.44 -3.72 3.31
N VAL A 114 3.50 -4.32 4.51
CA VAL A 114 4.05 -3.67 5.70
C VAL A 114 5.52 -3.30 5.50
N PHE A 115 6.26 -4.06 4.69
CA PHE A 115 7.66 -3.80 4.39
C PHE A 115 7.89 -2.76 3.31
N ILE A 116 6.87 -2.41 2.51
CA ILE A 116 7.04 -1.47 1.39
C ILE A 116 7.36 -0.06 1.88
N LEU A 117 6.71 0.40 2.95
CA LEU A 117 6.93 1.76 3.45
C LEU A 117 8.32 1.93 4.11
N PRO A 118 8.78 1.02 5.01
CA PRO A 118 10.14 1.05 5.53
C PRO A 118 11.21 0.93 4.43
N LEU A 119 10.98 0.08 3.42
CA LEU A 119 11.90 -0.06 2.30
C LEU A 119 11.96 1.23 1.47
N ALA A 120 10.81 1.81 1.14
CA ALA A 120 10.74 3.07 0.43
C ALA A 120 11.47 4.18 1.21
N TYR A 121 11.26 4.24 2.53
CA TYR A 121 11.97 5.16 3.40
C TYR A 121 13.48 4.95 3.36
N ALA A 122 13.96 3.71 3.55
CA ALA A 122 15.38 3.37 3.51
C ALA A 122 16.03 3.76 2.17
N LEU A 123 15.34 3.52 1.05
CA LEU A 123 15.82 3.90 -0.28
C LEU A 123 15.84 5.42 -0.52
N THR A 124 15.07 6.20 0.22
CA THR A 124 15.03 7.67 0.17
C THR A 124 15.76 8.35 1.33
N PHE A 125 16.44 7.56 2.18
CA PHE A 125 17.03 8.04 3.42
C PHE A 125 18.07 9.13 3.15
N ASP A 126 19.02 8.87 2.25
CA ASP A 126 20.10 9.80 1.90
C ASP A 126 19.61 11.15 1.34
N GLU A 127 18.41 11.20 0.74
CA GLU A 127 17.82 12.44 0.23
C GLU A 127 17.02 13.21 1.29
N LEU A 128 16.63 12.55 2.39
CA LEU A 128 15.76 13.09 3.43
C LEU A 128 16.48 13.39 4.76
N THR A 129 17.73 12.93 4.90
CA THR A 129 18.59 13.19 6.06
C THR A 129 19.79 14.06 5.72
N LEU A 130 20.47 14.57 6.77
CA LEU A 130 21.71 15.34 6.63
C LEU A 130 22.75 14.49 5.90
N THR A 131 23.27 15.03 4.80
CA THR A 131 24.39 14.41 4.08
C THR A 131 25.66 14.43 4.94
N GLU A 132 26.65 13.60 4.61
CA GLU A 132 27.99 13.66 5.24
C GLU A 132 28.58 15.09 5.18
N GLU A 133 28.32 15.83 4.11
CA GLU A 133 28.73 17.24 3.98
C GLU A 133 27.99 18.15 4.94
N ASP A 134 26.69 17.92 5.19
CA ASP A 134 25.93 18.69 6.17
C ASP A 134 26.37 18.37 7.61
N LEU A 135 26.69 17.10 7.90
CA LEU A 135 27.26 16.68 9.19
C LEU A 135 28.64 17.29 9.42
N THR A 136 29.46 17.38 8.38
CA THR A 136 30.79 18.02 8.44
C THR A 136 30.64 19.51 8.74
N ARG A 137 29.72 20.21 8.05
CA ARG A 137 29.43 21.62 8.31
C ARG A 137 28.94 21.88 9.74
N VAL A 138 28.11 21.00 10.30
CA VAL A 138 27.67 21.13 11.71
C VAL A 138 28.83 20.93 12.68
N ARG A 139 29.73 19.97 12.41
CA ARG A 139 30.92 19.73 13.25
C ARG A 139 31.89 20.92 13.21
N GLU A 140 32.12 21.49 12.03
CA GLU A 140 32.98 22.67 11.87
C GLU A 140 32.41 23.89 12.61
N ALA A 141 31.10 24.14 12.48
CA ALA A 141 30.43 25.23 13.19
C ALA A 141 30.50 25.06 14.73
N ALA A 142 30.38 23.83 15.23
CA ALA A 142 30.50 23.54 16.66
C ALA A 142 31.94 23.76 17.18
N ALA A 143 32.96 23.41 16.39
CA ALA A 143 34.36 23.62 16.76
C ALA A 143 34.74 25.10 16.84
N THR A 144 34.23 25.94 15.93
CA THR A 144 34.45 27.39 15.96
C THR A 144 33.77 28.09 17.14
N ASP A 145 32.60 27.61 17.57
CA ASP A 145 31.85 28.20 18.69
C ASP A 145 32.50 27.87 20.07
N GLU A 146 33.30 26.79 20.13
CA GLU A 146 34.10 26.42 21.30
C GLU A 146 35.41 27.22 21.41
N GLU A 147 35.95 27.70 20.28
CA GLU A 147 37.20 28.47 20.22
C GLU A 147 36.99 29.97 20.52
N ASP A 148 35.77 30.47 20.30
CA ASP A 148 35.35 31.87 20.60
C ASP A 148 34.84 32.07 22.06
N ARG A 149 34.83 31.01 22.89
CA ARG A 149 34.25 31.01 24.24
C ARG A 149 35.29 30.94 25.36
#